data_AF-C3KN30-F1
#
_entry.id   AF-C3KN30-F1
#
_cell.length_a   1.000
_cell.length_b   1.000
_cell.length_c   1.000
_cell.angle_alpha   90.00
_cell.angle_beta   90.00
_cell.angle_gamma   90.00
#
_symmetry.space_group_name_H-M   'P 1'
#
loop_
_entity.id
_entity.type
_entity.pdbx_description
1 polymer ?
#
loop_
_entity_poly.entity_id
_entity_poly.type
_entity_poly.pdbx_seq_one_letter_code
_entity_poly.pdbx_strand_id
1 'polypeptide(L)' 'MPISSRNAWGGAELLLRETDLAIGAIAFRLGFSSQSRFTTTFRRLKGITPRAYRLQFSPES' A
#
# COMPACT_ATOMS: atom_id res chain seq x y z
N MET A 1 12.76 8.14 8.48
CA MET A 1 11.46 7.75 7.87
C MET A 1 11.39 8.44 6.51
N PRO A 2 10.87 7.84 5.41
CA PRO A 2 10.92 8.51 4.11
C PRO A 2 10.17 9.84 4.17
N ILE A 3 10.92 10.86 3.75
CA ILE A 3 10.65 12.28 3.72
C ILE A 3 9.91 12.63 2.42
N SER A 4 9.06 13.65 2.48
CA SER A 4 8.42 14.34 1.35
C SER A 4 7.22 13.65 0.68
N SER A 5 6.06 13.70 1.35
CA SER A 5 4.74 14.02 0.75
C SER A 5 3.66 13.84 1.81
N ARG A 6 3.22 14.95 2.41
CA ARG A 6 2.31 15.02 3.57
C ARG A 6 0.90 14.44 3.28
N ASN A 7 0.63 13.98 2.05
CA ASN A 7 -0.71 13.64 1.56
C ASN A 7 -0.81 12.20 1.01
N ALA A 8 0.30 11.48 0.86
CA ALA A 8 0.30 10.22 0.09
C ALA A 8 -0.27 9.03 0.90
N TRP A 9 -0.02 8.97 2.21
CA TRP A 9 -0.44 7.85 3.05
C TRP A 9 -1.96 7.65 3.12
N GLY A 10 -2.72 8.75 3.13
CA GLY A 10 -4.19 8.70 3.21
C GLY A 10 -4.85 7.98 2.03
N GLY A 11 -4.17 7.92 0.87
CA GLY A 11 -4.67 7.24 -0.33
C GLY A 11 -4.21 5.79 -0.48
N ALA A 12 -3.35 5.26 0.41
CA ALA A 12 -2.76 3.94 0.24
C ALA A 12 -3.81 2.81 0.23
N GLU A 13 -4.82 2.92 1.09
CA GLU A 13 -5.93 1.95 1.17
C GLU A 13 -6.86 2.05 -0.03
N LEU A 14 -7.16 3.27 -0.48
CA LEU A 14 -7.99 3.51 -1.64
C LEU A 14 -7.32 2.96 -2.89
N LEU A 15 -6.01 3.20 -3.06
CA LEU A 15 -5.23 2.62 -4.16
C LEU A 15 -5.21 1.09 -4.11
N LEU A 16 -5.10 0.48 -2.92
CA LEU A 16 -5.12 -0.98 -2.80
C LEU A 16 -6.50 -1.61 -3.09
N ARG A 17 -7.58 -0.84 -2.90
CA ARG A 17 -8.97 -1.27 -3.13
C ARG A 17 -9.44 -0.99 -4.55
N GLU A 18 -9.25 0.23 -5.02
CA GLU A 18 -9.81 0.75 -6.27
C GLU A 18 -8.89 0.47 -7.46
N THR A 19 -7.62 0.16 -7.24
CA THR A 19 -6.68 -0.06 -8.33
C THR A 19 -6.00 -1.43 -8.25
N ASP A 20 -5.88 -2.06 -9.41
CA ASP A 20 -5.11 -3.29 -9.61
C ASP A 20 -3.59 -3.05 -9.56
N LEU A 21 -3.15 -1.84 -9.19
CA LEU A 21 -1.75 -1.46 -9.19
C LEU A 21 -0.91 -2.43 -8.37
N ALA A 22 0.24 -2.80 -8.93
CA ALA A 22 1.23 -3.58 -8.23
C ALA A 22 1.58 -2.88 -6.91
N ILE A 23 1.64 -3.64 -5.83
CA ILE A 23 2.00 -3.14 -4.49
C ILE A 23 3.33 -2.36 -4.52
N GLY A 24 4.26 -2.73 -5.42
CA GLY A 24 5.50 -1.99 -5.66
C GLY A 24 5.30 -0.60 -6.28
N ALA A 25 4.34 -0.45 -7.20
CA ALA A 25 3.98 0.85 -7.78
C ALA A 25 3.31 1.76 -6.74
N ILE A 26 2.45 1.21 -5.89
CA ILE A 26 1.85 1.92 -4.75
C ILE A 26 2.94 2.37 -3.78
N ALA A 27 3.88 1.48 -3.44
CA ALA A 27 5.03 1.80 -2.62
C ALA A 27 5.84 2.98 -3.19
N PHE A 28 6.13 2.96 -4.51
CA PHE A 28 6.84 4.04 -5.19
C PHE A 28 6.06 5.36 -5.16
N ARG A 29 4.75 5.33 -5.42
CA ARG A 29 3.88 6.52 -5.33
C ARG A 29 3.84 7.12 -3.92
N LEU A 30 3.98 6.29 -2.90
CA LEU A 30 4.04 6.69 -1.49
C LEU A 30 5.45 7.15 -1.05
N GLY A 31 6.44 7.14 -1.95
CA GLY A 31 7.82 7.55 -1.65
C GLY A 31 8.67 6.46 -0.99
N PHE A 32 8.23 5.20 -1.04
CA PHE A 32 9.07 4.08 -0.61
C PHE A 32 10.02 3.66 -1.72
N SER A 33 11.30 3.50 -1.36
CA SER A 33 12.33 2.97 -2.25
C SER A 33 12.10 1.50 -2.63
N SER A 34 11.27 0.77 -1.90
CA SER A 34 11.00 -0.65 -2.16
C SER A 34 9.67 -1.12 -1.59
N GLN A 35 9.04 -2.07 -2.29
CA GLN A 35 7.82 -2.76 -1.87
C GLN A 35 7.93 -3.38 -0.47
N SER A 36 9.05 -4.00 -0.11
CA SER A 36 9.22 -4.66 1.21
C SER A 36 9.12 -3.69 2.38
N ARG A 37 9.63 -2.46 2.22
CA ARG A 37 9.52 -1.40 3.24
C ARG A 37 8.06 -0.99 3.40
N PHE A 38 7.38 -0.75 2.29
CA PHE A 38 5.96 -0.44 2.30
C PHE A 38 5.13 -1.55 2.95
N THR A 39 5.31 -2.81 2.54
CA THR A 39 4.60 -3.97 3.09
C THR A 39 4.80 -4.11 4.59
N THR A 40 6.04 -3.93 5.08
CA THR A 40 6.33 -4.00 6.51
C THR A 40 5.68 -2.85 7.28
N THR A 41 5.76 -1.63 6.76
CA THR A 41 5.13 -0.45 7.38
C THR A 41 3.61 -0.56 7.37
N PHE A 42 3.01 -0.97 6.25
CA PHE A 42 1.57 -1.17 6.12
C PHE A 42 1.08 -2.25 7.09
N ARG A 43 1.78 -3.39 7.18
CA ARG A 43 1.46 -4.44 8.15
C ARG A 43 1.60 -3.98 9.60
N ARG A 44 2.59 -3.16 9.93
CA ARG A 44 2.73 -2.58 11.27
C ARG A 44 1.58 -1.64 11.62
N LEU A 45 1.07 -0.89 10.65
CA LEU A 45 -0.01 0.10 10.87
C LEU A 45 -1.41 -0.51 10.81
N LYS A 46 -1.64 -1.51 9.95
CA LYS A 46 -2.95 -2.15 9.72
C LYS A 46 -3.08 -3.56 10.29
N GLY A 47 -1.98 -4.16 10.75
CA GLY A 47 -1.93 -5.56 11.21
C GLY A 47 -1.82 -6.59 10.09
N ILE A 48 -2.16 -6.23 8.84
CA ILE A 48 -2.20 -7.16 7.69
C ILE A 48 -1.37 -6.67 6.50
N THR A 49 -0.96 -7.58 5.63
CA THR A 49 -0.19 -7.21 4.42
C THR A 49 -1.09 -6.53 3.39
N PRO A 50 -0.57 -5.60 2.57
CA PRO A 50 -1.36 -4.93 1.54
C PRO A 50 -1.90 -5.90 0.48
N ARG A 51 -1.21 -7.03 0.25
CA ARG A 51 -1.72 -8.14 -0.58
C ARG A 51 -2.95 -8.81 0.05
N ALA A 52 -2.91 -9.13 1.35
CA ALA A 52 -4.06 -9.70 2.06
C ALA A 52 -5.22 -8.70 2.19
N TYR A 53 -4.92 -7.41 2.31
CA TYR A 53 -5.91 -6.35 2.27
C TYR A 53 -6.62 -6.31 0.91
N ARG A 54 -5.86 -6.35 -0.19
CA ARG A 54 -6.43 -6.40 -1.55
C ARG A 54 -7.26 -7.65 -1.79
N LEU A 55 -6.81 -8.83 -1.34
CA LEU A 55 -7.58 -10.08 -1.45
C LEU A 55 -8.91 -10.05 -0.69
N GLN A 56 -9.01 -9.32 0.42
CA GLN A 56 -10.27 -9.14 1.15
C GLN A 56 -11.26 -8.21 0.43
N PHE A 57 -10.78 -7.35 -0.47
CA PHE A 57 -11.61 -6.33 -1.13
C PHE A 57 -11.70 -6.46 -2.65
N SER A 58 -11.05 -7.44 -3.25
CA SER A 58 -11.27 -7.82 -4.64
C SER A 58 -12.32 -8.94 -4.63
N PRO A 59 -13.63 -8.65 -4.82
CA PRO A 59 -14.68 -9.64 -4.71
C PRO A 59 -14.74 -10.65 -5.87
N GLU A 60 -13.83 -10.60 -6.85
CA GLU A 60 -13.94 -11.40 -8.07
C GLU A 60 -12.70 -12.29 -8.34
N SER A 61 -12.97 -13.59 -8.41
CA SER A 61 -12.27 -14.57 -9.25
C SER A 61 -12.85 -14.53 -10.66
#